data_AF-A0A7J6UQI3-F1
#
_entry.id   AF-A0A7J6UQI3-F1
#
_cell.length_a   1.000
_cell.length_b   1.000
_cell.length_c   1.000
_cell.angle_alpha   90.00
_cell.angle_beta   90.00
_cell.angle_gamma   90.00
#
_symmetry.space_group_name_H-M   'P 1'
#
loop_
_entity.id
_entity.type
_entity.pdbx_description
1 polymer ?
#
loop_
_entity_poly.entity_id
_entity_poly.type
_entity_poly.pdbx_seq_one_letter_code
_entity_poly.pdbx_strand_id
1 'polypeptide(L)'
;MFEVECVEVLDSTGKLLAGEVGYTMGAAYTSLSGFVNRRDPQCSHRAVGLLQMVALAKVLEDSGYDFWNLGHPPCGEQMRYKIDIGGDVLPRGDFLRRWDRAREKRPQKRLSLQDPICLRTLLQVS
;
A
#
# COMPACT_ATOMS: atom_id res chain seq x y z
N MET A 1 -15.43 8.05 -5.41
CA MET A 1 -14.94 7.77 -6.78
C MET A 1 -14.09 6.52 -6.70
N PHE A 2 -14.28 5.56 -7.61
CA PHE A 2 -13.57 4.29 -7.63
C PHE A 2 -12.50 4.33 -8.71
N GLU A 3 -11.25 4.05 -8.36
CA GLU A 3 -10.11 4.04 -9.28
C GLU A 3 -9.22 2.84 -8.98
N VAL A 4 -8.74 2.15 -10.01
CA VAL A 4 -7.78 1.05 -9.87
C VAL A 4 -6.39 1.63 -9.97
N GLU A 5 -5.52 1.22 -9.05
CA GLU A 5 -4.17 1.75 -8.91
C GLU A 5 -3.15 0.64 -9.10
N CYS A 6 -2.05 0.97 -9.76
CA CYS A 6 -0.85 0.14 -9.81
C CYS A 6 0.26 0.86 -9.07
N VAL A 7 0.83 0.22 -8.06
CA VAL A 7 1.95 0.72 -7.29
C VAL A 7 3.17 -0.10 -7.65
N GLU A 8 4.24 0.56 -8.08
CA GLU A 8 5.48 -0.09 -8.48
C GLU A 8 6.63 0.44 -7.65
N VAL A 9 7.56 -0.47 -7.30
CA VAL A 9 8.82 -0.17 -6.65
C VAL A 9 9.93 -0.45 -7.63
N LEU A 10 10.60 0.64 -8.05
CA LEU A 10 11.72 0.59 -8.98
C LEU A 10 13.04 0.85 -8.24
N ASP A 11 14.11 0.17 -8.64
CA ASP A 11 15.46 0.49 -8.18
C ASP A 11 16.01 1.75 -8.88
N SER A 12 17.23 2.14 -8.51
CA SER A 12 17.89 3.33 -9.06
C SER A 12 18.13 3.29 -10.58
N THR A 13 18.10 2.10 -11.19
CA THR A 13 18.28 1.85 -12.63
C THR A 13 16.94 1.76 -13.38
N GLY A 14 15.81 1.80 -12.68
CA GLY A 14 14.48 1.63 -13.24
C GLY A 14 14.00 0.17 -13.29
N LYS A 15 14.71 -0.77 -12.66
CA LYS A 15 14.31 -2.18 -12.60
C LYS A 15 13.18 -2.37 -11.58
N LEU A 16 12.11 -3.07 -12.00
CA LEU A 16 10.98 -3.42 -11.15
C LEU A 16 11.35 -4.47 -10.09
N LEU A 17 11.30 -4.07 -8.83
CA LEU A 17 11.62 -4.91 -7.67
C LEU A 17 10.37 -5.53 -7.03
N ALA A 18 9.29 -4.76 -6.94
CA ALA A 18 8.01 -5.18 -6.35
C ALA A 18 6.89 -4.27 -6.82
N GLY A 19 5.66 -4.65 -6.52
CA GLY A 19 4.51 -3.81 -6.76
C GLY A 19 3.22 -4.45 -6.28
N GLU A 20 2.13 -3.71 -6.40
CA GLU A 20 0.79 -4.23 -6.16
C GLU A 20 -0.25 -3.57 -7.05
N VAL A 21 -1.36 -4.28 -7.20
CA VAL A 21 -2.61 -3.72 -7.71
C VAL A 21 -3.54 -3.52 -6.52
N GLY A 22 -4.15 -2.35 -6.46
CA GLY A 22 -5.15 -1.98 -5.47
C GLY A 22 -6.24 -1.12 -6.10
N TYR A 23 -7.12 -0.60 -5.26
CA TYR A 23 -8.09 0.38 -5.70
C TYR A 23 -8.36 1.40 -4.61
N THR A 24 -8.77 2.58 -5.03
CA THR A 24 -9.25 3.64 -4.15
C THR A 24 -10.77 3.70 -4.20
N MET A 25 -11.37 4.01 -3.06
CA MET A 25 -12.78 4.38 -2.96
C MET A 25 -12.85 5.61 -2.06
N GLY A 26 -12.92 6.78 -2.67
CA GLY A 26 -12.77 8.04 -1.92
C GLY A 26 -11.40 8.10 -1.25
N ALA A 27 -11.35 8.39 0.04
CA ALA A 27 -10.12 8.43 0.84
C ALA A 27 -9.71 7.07 1.45
N ALA A 28 -10.29 5.95 1.00
CA ALA A 28 -9.85 4.61 1.39
C ALA A 28 -9.06 3.95 0.25
N TYR A 29 -7.92 3.34 0.56
CA TYR A 29 -7.17 2.50 -0.36
C TYR A 29 -7.28 1.03 0.05
N THR A 30 -7.48 0.12 -0.90
CA THR A 30 -7.58 -1.33 -0.66
C THR A 30 -6.59 -2.09 -1.53
N SER A 31 -5.69 -2.86 -0.90
CA SER A 31 -4.81 -3.76 -1.64
C SER A 31 -5.58 -4.99 -2.13
N LEU A 32 -5.32 -5.38 -3.37
CA LEU A 32 -5.86 -6.62 -3.95
C LEU A 32 -4.79 -7.71 -3.99
N SER A 33 -3.64 -7.41 -4.58
CA SER A 33 -2.54 -8.37 -4.72
C SER A 33 -1.21 -7.66 -4.91
N GLY A 34 -0.20 -8.11 -4.17
CA GLY A 34 1.18 -7.64 -4.28
C GLY A 34 2.13 -8.75 -4.73
N PHE A 35 3.26 -8.35 -5.32
CA PHE A 35 4.32 -9.24 -5.74
C PHE A 35 5.70 -8.66 -5.44
N VAL A 36 6.68 -9.55 -5.36
CA VAL A 36 8.10 -9.20 -5.31
C VAL A 36 8.81 -9.97 -6.42
N ASN A 37 9.65 -9.28 -7.17
CA ASN A 37 10.44 -9.87 -8.23
C ASN A 37 11.53 -10.79 -7.64
N ARG A 38 11.29 -12.10 -7.69
CA ARG A 38 12.18 -13.11 -7.12
C ARG A 38 13.45 -13.38 -7.93
N ARG A 39 13.57 -12.79 -9.13
CA ARG A 39 14.71 -13.03 -10.03
C ARG A 39 15.95 -12.23 -9.65
N ASP A 40 15.87 -11.40 -8.62
CA ASP A 40 17.02 -10.67 -8.09
C ASP A 40 17.64 -11.42 -6.90
N PRO A 41 18.80 -12.08 -7.08
CA PRO A 41 19.47 -12.83 -6.02
C PRO A 41 20.17 -11.92 -4.99
N GLN A 42 20.34 -10.62 -5.28
CA GLN A 42 21.02 -9.67 -4.40
C GLN A 42 20.04 -8.97 -3.44
N CYS A 43 18.73 -9.11 -3.64
CA CYS A 43 17.70 -8.47 -2.83
C CYS A 43 16.94 -9.49 -1.96
N SER A 44 16.88 -9.24 -0.66
CA SER A 44 15.99 -9.98 0.24
C SER A 44 14.53 -9.68 -0.14
N HIS A 45 13.82 -10.67 -0.68
CA HIS A 45 12.43 -10.49 -1.13
C HIS A 45 11.51 -10.02 0.00
N ARG A 46 11.77 -10.48 1.24
CA ARG A 46 11.01 -10.04 2.42
C ARG A 46 11.24 -8.55 2.71
N ALA A 47 12.49 -8.09 2.61
CA ALA A 47 12.82 -6.69 2.84
C ALA A 47 12.20 -5.78 1.77
N VAL A 48 12.25 -6.19 0.49
CA VAL A 48 11.64 -5.42 -0.61
C VAL A 48 10.12 -5.34 -0.47
N GLY A 49 9.46 -6.45 -0.11
CA GLY A 49 8.01 -6.44 0.13
C GLY A 49 7.63 -5.54 1.30
N LEU A 50 8.35 -5.61 2.42
CA LEU A 50 8.13 -4.73 3.57
C LEU A 50 8.34 -3.26 3.20
N LEU A 51 9.41 -2.98 2.46
CA LEU A 51 9.75 -1.64 1.98
C LEU A 51 8.65 -1.08 1.09
N GLN A 52 8.11 -1.87 0.15
CA GLN A 52 6.96 -1.47 -0.68
C GLN A 52 5.75 -1.09 0.17
N MET A 53 5.42 -1.89 1.20
CA MET A 53 4.28 -1.63 2.06
C MET A 53 4.45 -0.35 2.89
N VAL A 54 5.62 -0.18 3.52
CA VAL A 54 5.91 1.03 4.33
C VAL A 54 5.94 2.28 3.46
N ALA A 55 6.55 2.19 2.28
CA ALA A 55 6.56 3.23 1.27
C ALA A 55 5.15 3.69 0.90
N LEU A 56 4.29 2.73 0.55
CA LEU A 56 2.92 3.01 0.16
C LEU A 56 2.11 3.60 1.32
N ALA A 57 2.24 3.06 2.53
CA ALA A 57 1.57 3.60 3.71
C ALA A 57 1.88 5.09 3.89
N LYS A 58 3.15 5.48 3.71
CA LYS A 58 3.55 6.89 3.84
C LYS A 58 2.97 7.77 2.75
N VAL A 59 2.99 7.30 1.50
CA VAL A 59 2.37 8.01 0.38
C VAL A 59 0.87 8.21 0.58
N LEU A 60 0.17 7.18 1.07
CA LEU A 60 -1.27 7.25 1.36
C LEU A 60 -1.55 8.30 2.46
N GLU A 61 -0.77 8.28 3.54
CA GLU A 61 -0.86 9.26 4.63
C GLU A 61 -0.65 10.69 4.11
N ASP A 62 0.48 10.93 3.41
CA ASP A 62 0.83 12.25 2.89
C ASP A 62 -0.14 12.75 1.80
N SER A 63 -0.84 11.83 1.13
CA SER A 63 -1.87 12.15 0.14
C SER A 63 -3.26 12.40 0.75
N GLY A 64 -3.41 12.20 2.07
CA GLY A 64 -4.66 12.43 2.79
C GLY A 64 -5.68 11.30 2.67
N TYR A 65 -5.22 10.06 2.50
CA TYR A 65 -6.08 8.88 2.65
C TYR A 65 -6.34 8.61 4.14
N ASP A 66 -7.58 8.25 4.49
CA ASP A 66 -8.02 8.01 5.87
C ASP A 66 -7.51 6.67 6.41
N PHE A 67 -7.39 5.66 5.55
CA PHE A 67 -6.86 4.33 5.90
C PHE A 67 -6.52 3.46 4.70
N TRP A 68 -5.69 2.46 5.00
CA TRP A 68 -5.36 1.35 4.12
C TRP A 68 -6.04 0.06 4.57
N ASN A 69 -6.89 -0.50 3.73
CA ASN A 69 -7.49 -1.80 3.89
C ASN A 69 -6.58 -2.91 3.33
N LEU A 70 -6.00 -3.69 4.23
CA LEU A 70 -5.12 -4.82 3.90
C LEU A 70 -5.90 -6.12 3.56
N GLY A 71 -7.23 -6.07 3.50
CA GLY A 71 -8.08 -7.22 3.18
C GLY A 71 -8.29 -8.14 4.38
N HIS A 72 -8.25 -9.47 4.12
CA HIS A 72 -8.63 -10.48 5.12
C HIS A 72 -7.79 -10.37 6.40
N PRO A 73 -8.39 -10.51 7.60
CA PRO A 73 -7.63 -10.49 8.85
C PRO A 73 -6.61 -11.62 8.90
N PRO A 74 -5.56 -11.50 9.73
CA PRO A 74 -4.55 -12.54 9.85
C PRO A 74 -5.15 -13.86 10.33
N CYS A 75 -5.01 -14.90 9.53
CA CYS A 75 -5.31 -16.29 9.89
C CYS A 75 -3.99 -17.07 9.82
N GLY A 76 -3.40 -17.37 10.98
CA GLY A 76 -2.10 -18.02 11.09
C GLY A 76 -0.90 -17.10 10.77
N GLU A 77 0.29 -17.69 10.71
CA GLU A 77 1.56 -16.96 10.61
C GLU A 77 1.76 -16.24 9.28
N GLN A 78 1.19 -16.76 8.19
CA GLN A 78 1.39 -16.26 6.82
C GLN A 78 0.85 -14.83 6.59
N MET A 79 -0.03 -14.34 7.46
CA MET A 79 -0.60 -12.98 7.39
C MET A 79 -0.21 -12.09 8.57
N ARG A 80 0.74 -12.54 9.41
CA ARG A 80 1.18 -11.77 10.59
C ARG A 80 1.80 -10.43 10.22
N TYR A 81 2.39 -10.33 9.02
CA TYR A 81 2.98 -9.10 8.50
C TYR A 81 2.00 -7.91 8.53
N LYS A 82 0.68 -8.14 8.40
CA LYS A 82 -0.33 -7.07 8.45
C LYS A 82 -0.38 -6.39 9.82
N ILE A 83 -0.14 -7.15 10.88
CA ILE A 83 -0.03 -6.62 12.25
C ILE A 83 1.35 -6.02 12.46
N ASP A 84 2.40 -6.66 11.95
CA ASP A 84 3.78 -6.19 12.13
C ASP A 84 4.01 -4.81 11.49
N ILE A 85 3.25 -4.42 10.47
CA ILE A 85 3.27 -3.09 9.86
C ILE A 85 2.30 -2.08 10.51
N GLY A 86 1.70 -2.42 11.66
CA GLY A 86 0.81 -1.55 12.43
C GLY A 86 -0.68 -1.64 12.04
N GLY A 87 -1.10 -2.69 11.34
CA GLY A 87 -2.50 -2.90 10.99
C GLY A 87 -3.33 -3.42 12.18
N ASP A 88 -4.55 -2.88 12.31
CA ASP A 88 -5.52 -3.33 13.31
C ASP A 88 -6.60 -4.23 12.69
N VAL A 89 -7.04 -5.24 13.45
CA VAL A 89 -8.22 -6.05 13.08
C VAL A 89 -9.47 -5.38 13.64
N LEU A 90 -10.34 -4.91 12.73
CA LEU A 90 -11.61 -4.31 13.12
C LEU A 90 -12.77 -5.32 12.99
N PRO A 91 -13.71 -5.35 13.94
CA PRO A 91 -14.99 -5.98 13.73
C PRO A 91 -15.67 -5.41 12.48
N ARG A 92 -16.42 -6.26 11.76
CA ARG A 92 -17.07 -5.86 10.49
C ARG A 92 -17.89 -4.58 10.60
N GLY A 93 -18.67 -4.43 11.68
CA GLY A 93 -19.49 -3.23 11.89
C GLY A 93 -18.67 -1.95 12.00
N ASP A 94 -17.51 -2.02 12.65
CA ASP A 94 -16.61 -0.88 12.86
C ASP A 94 -15.87 -0.53 11.57
N PHE A 95 -15.42 -1.57 10.84
CA PHE A 95 -14.86 -1.41 9.50
C PHE A 95 -15.84 -0.72 8.55
N LEU A 96 -17.09 -1.17 8.49
CA LEU A 96 -18.10 -0.58 7.59
C LEU A 96 -18.37 0.88 7.93
N ARG A 97 -18.46 1.25 9.21
CA ARG A 97 -18.61 2.66 9.60
C ARG A 97 -17.41 3.52 9.20
N ARG A 98 -16.18 2.98 9.28
CA ARG A 98 -14.96 3.68 8.81
C ARG A 98 -14.96 3.79 7.28
N TRP A 99 -15.31 2.72 6.58
CA TRP A 99 -15.42 2.65 5.13
C TRP A 99 -16.43 3.66 4.58
N ASP A 100 -17.63 3.71 5.14
CA ASP A 100 -18.70 4.61 4.70
C ASP A 100 -18.32 6.09 4.86
N ARG A 101 -17.52 6.43 5.88
CA ARG A 101 -17.00 7.79 6.03
C ARG A 101 -15.93 8.11 5.00
N ALA A 102 -14.99 7.19 4.75
CA ALA A 102 -13.87 7.43 3.86
C ALA A 102 -14.29 7.49 2.38
N ARG A 103 -15.25 6.66 1.96
CA ARG A 103 -15.72 6.60 0.56
C ARG A 103 -16.35 7.91 0.05
N GLU A 104 -16.90 8.70 0.96
CA GLU A 104 -17.51 10.00 0.65
C GLU A 104 -16.50 11.14 0.64
N LYS A 105 -15.31 10.93 1.20
CA LYS A 105 -14.22 11.90 1.18
C LYS A 105 -13.41 11.81 -0.11
N ARG A 106 -12.72 12.90 -0.42
CA ARG A 106 -11.67 12.92 -1.44
C ARG A 106 -10.33 13.10 -0.75
N PRO A 107 -9.29 12.33 -1.10
CA PRO A 107 -7.95 12.58 -0.61
C PRO A 107 -7.46 13.94 -1.14
N GLN A 108 -6.49 14.54 -0.48
CA GLN A 108 -5.92 15.83 -0.87
C GLN A 108 -5.19 15.71 -2.21
N LYS A 109 -4.41 14.63 -2.37
CA LYS A 109 -3.75 14.24 -3.61
C LYS A 109 -4.23 12.85 -4.01
N ARG A 110 -4.59 12.66 -5.27
CA ARG A 110 -4.87 11.32 -5.79
C ARG A 110 -3.55 10.62 -6.09
N LEU A 111 -3.54 9.29 -5.93
CA LEU A 111 -2.47 8.49 -6.51
C LEU A 111 -2.46 8.74 -8.02
N SER A 112 -1.27 8.92 -8.58
CA SER A 112 -1.07 9.17 -10.01
C SER A 112 0.02 8.24 -10.51
N LEU A 113 -0.30 7.50 -11.57
CA LEU A 113 0.64 6.61 -12.27
C LEU A 113 1.81 7.35 -12.92
N GLN A 114 1.72 8.68 -13.04
CA GLN A 114 2.79 9.51 -13.62
C GLN A 114 3.99 9.66 -12.67
N ASP A 115 3.79 9.40 -11.37
CA ASP A 115 4.81 9.40 -10.34
C ASP A 115 4.91 7.99 -9.70
N PRO A 116 5.43 6.95 -10.41
CA PRO A 116 5.63 5.65 -9.79
C PRO A 116 6.44 5.82 -8.51
N ILE A 117 6.10 5.06 -7.46
CA ILE A 117 6.78 5.13 -6.15
C ILE A 117 8.21 4.59 -6.32
N CYS A 118 9.08 5.44 -6.83
CA CYS A 118 10.49 5.15 -7.00
C CYS A 118 11.13 5.23 -5.62
N LEU A 119 11.94 4.22 -5.26
CA LEU A 119 12.68 4.19 -3.99
C LEU A 119 13.55 5.43 -3.75
N ARG A 120 13.86 6.16 -4.83
CA ARG A 120 14.58 7.43 -4.76
C ARG A 120 13.78 8.52 -4.04
N THR A 121 12.45 8.52 -4.12
CA THR A 121 11.60 9.63 -3.64
C THR A 121 11.24 9.50 -2.15
N LEU A 122 11.35 8.32 -1.54
CA LEU A 122 10.94 8.08 -0.14
C LEU A 122 12.07 8.16 0.89
N LEU A 123 13.33 7.99 0.46
CA LEU A 123 14.52 8.17 1.32
C LEU A 123 15.14 9.56 1.20
N GLN A 124 14.59 10.44 0.34
CA GLN A 124 15.03 11.83 0.20
C GLN A 124 14.20 12.82 1.04
N VAL A 125 13.26 12.30 1.84
CA VAL A 125 12.46 13.07 2.80
C VAL A 125 12.79 12.59 4.22
N SER A 126 14.02 12.86 4.65
CA SER A 126 14.46 12.75 6.04
C SER A 126 15.47 13.85 6.34
#